data_AF-A0A1W9GJ74-F1
#
_entry.id   AF-A0A1W9GJ74-F1
#
_cell.length_a   1.000
_cell.length_b   1.000
_cell.length_c   1.000
_cell.angle_alpha   90.00
_cell.angle_beta   90.00
_cell.angle_gamma   90.00
#
_symmetry.space_group_name_H-M   'P 1'
#
loop_
_entity.id
_entity.type
_entity.pdbx_description
1 polymer ?
#
loop_
_entity_poly.entity_id
_entity_poly.type
_entity_poly.pdbx_seq_one_letter_code
_entity_poly.pdbx_strand_id
1 'polypeptide(L)'
;MESPSGQDQNDSLTDHLDSSRTLCIKGSKAVLKKALKTIHLMNQPSNSQQPKTRDTSLESYLEVKMGEFVKGMRNGSAKNLHPILISAVERPLITSALRETGGNQIQAAELLGLNRNTLRKKIVNLHIPLKQTKSKASHSA
;
A
#
# COMPACT_ATOMS: atom_id res chain seq x y z
N MET A 1 -34.18 -17.55 -76.20
CA MET A 1 -33.61 -18.66 -75.42
C MET A 1 -32.61 -18.02 -74.47
N GLU A 2 -33.10 -17.51 -73.34
CA GLU A 2 -33.23 -18.21 -72.04
C GLU A 2 -31.95 -18.05 -71.21
N SER A 3 -32.13 -17.46 -70.03
CA SER A 3 -31.17 -17.17 -68.94
C SER A 3 -30.59 -18.48 -68.33
N PRO A 4 -29.62 -18.50 -67.36
CA PRO A 4 -29.73 -17.81 -66.06
C PRO A 4 -28.43 -17.37 -65.31
N SER A 5 -28.64 -16.47 -64.35
CA SER A 5 -28.08 -16.42 -62.98
C SER A 5 -26.57 -16.57 -62.73
N GLY A 6 -25.95 -15.46 -62.33
CA GLY A 6 -24.83 -15.44 -61.39
C GLY A 6 -25.22 -14.62 -60.16
N GLN A 7 -25.66 -15.31 -59.12
CA GLN A 7 -25.88 -14.75 -57.79
C GLN A 7 -24.51 -14.54 -57.14
N ASP A 8 -24.14 -13.29 -56.80
CA ASP A 8 -23.22 -13.06 -55.69
C ASP A 8 -24.08 -12.66 -54.48
N GLN A 9 -24.36 -13.69 -53.69
CA GLN A 9 -25.04 -13.61 -52.41
C GLN A 9 -24.09 -13.01 -51.37
N ASN A 10 -24.63 -12.07 -50.57
CA ASN A 10 -24.36 -11.90 -49.14
C ASN A 10 -22.90 -11.58 -48.72
N ASP A 11 -22.63 -10.49 -48.01
CA ASP A 11 -23.04 -10.48 -46.60
C ASP A 11 -23.42 -9.07 -46.13
N SER A 12 -24.73 -8.89 -45.97
CA SER A 12 -25.33 -7.79 -45.24
C SER A 12 -25.01 -7.94 -43.74
N LEU A 13 -23.78 -7.61 -43.34
CA LEU A 13 -23.38 -7.50 -41.93
C LEU A 13 -24.16 -6.42 -41.15
N THR A 14 -24.98 -5.63 -41.84
CA THR A 14 -25.69 -4.48 -41.28
C THR A 14 -27.11 -4.78 -40.80
N ASP A 15 -27.68 -5.95 -41.13
CA ASP A 15 -29.11 -6.20 -40.88
C ASP A 15 -29.45 -6.73 -39.47
N HIS A 16 -28.42 -6.96 -38.64
CA HIS A 16 -28.58 -7.43 -37.26
C HIS A 16 -28.01 -6.48 -36.19
N LEU A 17 -27.64 -5.26 -36.55
CA LEU A 17 -27.16 -4.26 -35.59
C LEU A 17 -28.34 -3.47 -35.03
N ASP A 18 -28.80 -3.82 -33.83
CA ASP A 18 -29.70 -2.96 -33.07
C ASP A 18 -28.98 -1.62 -32.79
N SER A 19 -29.43 -0.58 -33.48
CA SER A 19 -28.89 0.79 -33.37
C SER A 19 -29.09 1.38 -31.98
N SER A 20 -29.98 0.79 -31.17
CA SER A 20 -30.21 1.19 -29.77
C SER A 20 -29.19 0.59 -28.80
N ARG A 21 -28.41 -0.41 -29.23
CA ARG A 21 -27.48 -1.17 -28.36
C ARG A 21 -26.07 -1.29 -28.93
N THR A 22 -25.82 -0.75 -30.12
CA THR A 22 -24.55 -0.94 -30.82
C THR A 22 -23.89 0.40 -31.15
N LEU A 23 -22.63 0.56 -30.73
CA LEU A 23 -21.78 1.71 -31.07
C LEU A 23 -20.67 1.29 -32.04
N CYS A 24 -20.65 1.86 -33.25
CA CYS A 24 -19.61 1.60 -34.26
C CYS A 24 -18.48 2.65 -34.17
N ILE A 25 -17.23 2.20 -34.06
CA ILE A 25 -16.04 3.06 -34.09
C ILE A 25 -15.15 2.65 -35.26
N LYS A 26 -14.90 3.58 -36.20
CA LYS A 26 -14.03 3.38 -37.36
C LYS A 26 -12.90 4.43 -37.35
N GLY A 27 -11.67 4.01 -37.65
CA GLY A 27 -10.51 4.91 -37.65
C GLY A 27 -9.19 4.18 -37.88
N SER A 28 -8.06 4.89 -37.73
CA SER A 28 -6.74 4.27 -37.83
C SER A 28 -6.49 3.29 -36.67
N LYS A 29 -5.56 2.34 -36.85
CA LYS A 29 -5.22 1.34 -35.83
C LYS A 29 -4.83 1.96 -34.49
N ALA A 30 -4.18 3.13 -34.51
CA ALA A 30 -3.83 3.88 -33.31
C ALA A 30 -5.07 4.42 -32.58
N VAL A 31 -6.04 4.94 -33.33
CA VAL A 31 -7.30 5.46 -32.78
C VAL A 31 -8.15 4.32 -32.20
N LEU A 32 -8.24 3.19 -32.90
CA LEU A 32 -8.97 2.00 -32.43
C LEU A 32 -8.38 1.45 -31.12
N LYS A 33 -7.05 1.35 -31.00
CA LYS A 33 -6.40 0.93 -29.74
C LYS A 33 -6.76 1.85 -28.57
N LYS A 34 -6.81 3.16 -28.81
CA LYS A 34 -7.17 4.13 -27.78
C LYS A 34 -8.65 4.04 -27.41
N ALA A 35 -9.54 3.91 -28.40
CA ALA A 35 -10.97 3.76 -28.20
C ALA A 35 -11.32 2.49 -27.43
N LEU A 36 -10.69 1.35 -27.75
CA LEU A 36 -10.87 0.10 -27.01
C LEU A 36 -10.46 0.22 -25.54
N LYS A 37 -9.35 0.92 -25.25
CA LYS A 37 -8.91 1.18 -23.88
C LYS A 37 -9.91 2.05 -23.11
N THR A 38 -10.50 3.04 -23.77
CA THR A 38 -11.53 3.91 -23.20
C THR A 38 -12.83 3.17 -22.93
N ILE A 39 -13.30 2.35 -23.89
CA ILE A 39 -14.50 1.52 -23.71
C ILE A 39 -14.28 0.50 -22.58
N HIS A 40 -13.11 -0.12 -22.50
CA HIS A 40 -12.78 -1.02 -21.40
C HIS A 40 -12.81 -0.29 -20.04
N LEU A 41 -12.37 0.97 -19.98
CA LEU A 41 -12.44 1.76 -18.75
C LEU A 41 -13.89 2.07 -18.35
N MET A 42 -14.77 2.30 -19.33
CA MET A 42 -16.19 2.60 -19.13
C MET A 42 -17.05 1.36 -18.82
N ASN A 43 -16.66 0.21 -19.36
CA ASN A 43 -17.44 -1.04 -19.31
C ASN A 43 -16.82 -2.07 -18.36
N GLN A 44 -16.05 -1.62 -17.37
CA GLN A 44 -15.68 -2.48 -16.25
C GLN A 44 -16.98 -2.82 -15.52
N PRO A 45 -17.43 -4.10 -15.55
CA PRO A 45 -18.51 -4.50 -14.69
C PRO A 45 -18.05 -4.21 -13.27
N SER A 46 -18.97 -3.71 -12.45
CA SER A 46 -18.94 -3.81 -11.00
C SER A 46 -18.94 -5.31 -10.63
N ASN A 47 -17.89 -6.03 -11.00
CA ASN A 47 -17.62 -7.35 -10.50
C ASN A 47 -17.47 -7.15 -9.01
N SER A 48 -18.24 -7.91 -8.26
CA SER A 48 -18.28 -7.96 -6.79
C SER A 48 -16.99 -8.48 -6.17
N GLN A 49 -15.84 -8.28 -6.82
CA GLN A 49 -14.65 -7.89 -6.09
C GLN A 49 -14.83 -6.42 -5.80
N GLN A 50 -15.42 -6.12 -4.64
CA GLN A 50 -15.24 -4.84 -4.00
C GLN A 50 -13.81 -4.38 -4.33
N PRO A 51 -13.56 -3.12 -4.76
CA PRO A 51 -12.27 -2.57 -4.45
C PRO A 51 -12.21 -2.81 -2.95
N LYS A 52 -11.39 -3.77 -2.48
CA LYS A 52 -10.93 -3.71 -1.11
C LYS A 52 -10.47 -2.28 -1.07
N THR A 53 -11.25 -1.42 -0.42
CA THR A 53 -10.69 -0.35 0.36
C THR A 53 -9.53 -1.09 0.97
N ARG A 54 -8.32 -0.86 0.43
CA ARG A 54 -7.15 -1.29 1.15
C ARG A 54 -7.32 -0.38 2.33
N ASP A 55 -8.02 -0.87 3.35
CA ASP A 55 -7.80 -0.49 4.71
C ASP A 55 -6.29 -0.53 4.73
N THR A 56 -5.66 0.64 4.63
CA THR A 56 -4.21 0.76 4.55
C THR A 56 -3.76 0.44 5.95
N SER A 57 -3.94 -0.83 6.31
CA SER A 57 -3.63 -1.34 7.61
C SER A 57 -2.14 -1.22 7.72
N LEU A 58 -1.69 -0.97 8.94
CA LEU A 58 -0.26 -0.92 9.22
C LEU A 58 0.42 -2.21 8.75
N GLU A 59 -0.27 -3.34 8.87
CA GLU A 59 0.22 -4.64 8.39
C GLU A 59 0.46 -4.65 6.88
N SER A 60 -0.50 -4.23 6.05
CA SER A 60 -0.32 -4.20 4.58
C SER A 60 0.79 -3.24 4.15
N TYR A 61 0.93 -2.09 4.83
CA TYR A 61 2.04 -1.16 4.59
C TYR A 61 3.40 -1.78 4.95
N LEU A 62 3.47 -2.48 6.09
CA LEU A 62 4.69 -3.15 6.54
C LEU A 62 5.04 -4.33 5.64
N GLU A 63 4.08 -5.14 5.17
CA GLU A 63 4.35 -6.24 4.24
C GLU A 63 5.10 -5.78 3.00
N VAL A 64 4.60 -4.71 2.36
CA VAL A 64 5.22 -4.14 1.16
C VAL A 64 6.62 -3.61 1.49
N LYS A 65 6.76 -2.80 2.55
CA LYS A 65 8.03 -2.15 2.87
C LYS A 65 9.09 -3.11 3.39
N MET A 66 8.71 -4.10 4.18
CA MET A 66 9.62 -5.12 4.68
C MET A 66 10.08 -6.04 3.55
N GLY A 67 9.20 -6.38 2.59
CA GLY A 67 9.58 -7.12 1.38
C GLY A 67 10.65 -6.40 0.54
N GLU A 68 10.48 -5.09 0.33
CA GLU A 68 11.48 -4.25 -0.34
C GLU A 68 12.83 -4.27 0.40
N PHE A 69 12.80 -4.11 1.72
CA PHE A 69 14.01 -4.08 2.55
C PHE A 69 14.76 -5.42 2.58
N VAL A 70 14.04 -6.54 2.75
CA VAL A 70 14.62 -7.89 2.73
C VAL A 70 15.30 -8.15 1.38
N LYS A 71 14.65 -7.77 0.27
CA LYS A 71 15.22 -7.92 -1.07
C LYS A 71 16.49 -7.08 -1.25
N GLY A 72 16.48 -5.83 -0.77
CA GLY A 72 17.66 -4.96 -0.81
C GLY A 72 18.83 -5.52 -0.01
N MET A 73 18.57 -6.00 1.21
CA MET A 73 19.59 -6.54 2.13
C MET A 73 20.18 -7.87 1.65
N ARG A 74 19.38 -8.73 1.02
CA ARG A 74 19.87 -9.98 0.40
C ARG A 74 20.91 -9.71 -0.67
N ASN A 75 20.70 -8.67 -1.47
CA ASN A 75 21.62 -8.30 -2.54
C ASN A 75 22.96 -7.75 -2.02
N GLY A 76 22.98 -7.27 -0.76
CA GLY A 76 24.17 -6.72 -0.09
C GLY A 76 24.87 -7.68 0.88
N SER A 77 24.53 -8.97 0.91
CA SER A 77 25.11 -9.99 1.81
C SER A 77 25.00 -9.69 3.32
N ALA A 78 24.06 -8.84 3.73
CA ALA A 78 23.89 -8.47 5.13
C ALA A 78 23.35 -9.65 5.97
N LYS A 79 23.96 -9.89 7.14
CA LYS A 79 23.52 -10.88 8.14
C LYS A 79 22.78 -10.19 9.28
N ASN A 80 22.01 -10.94 10.06
CA ASN A 80 21.28 -10.45 11.26
C ASN A 80 20.20 -9.41 10.93
N LEU A 81 19.41 -9.66 9.89
CA LEU A 81 18.36 -8.75 9.45
C LEU A 81 17.26 -8.51 10.50
N HIS A 82 16.84 -9.57 11.20
CA HIS A 82 15.79 -9.50 12.20
C HIS A 82 16.08 -8.46 13.30
N PRO A 83 17.20 -8.52 14.05
CA PRO A 83 17.47 -7.51 15.08
C PRO A 83 17.62 -6.09 14.54
N ILE A 84 18.06 -5.91 13.29
CA ILE A 84 18.11 -4.60 12.63
C ILE A 84 16.69 -4.04 12.43
N LEU A 85 15.78 -4.84 11.88
CA LEU A 85 14.38 -4.46 11.69
C LEU A 85 13.69 -4.13 13.01
N ILE A 86 13.82 -5.02 13.99
CA ILE A 86 13.19 -4.84 15.30
C ILE A 86 13.68 -3.53 15.94
N SER A 87 14.99 -3.27 15.90
CA SER A 87 15.53 -2.00 16.43
C SER A 87 15.01 -0.79 15.67
N ALA A 88 14.88 -0.89 14.35
CA ALA A 88 14.39 0.18 13.48
C ALA A 88 12.90 0.52 13.73
N VAL A 89 12.09 -0.46 14.13
CA VAL A 89 10.66 -0.27 14.44
C VAL A 89 10.46 0.13 15.91
N GLU A 90 11.15 -0.52 16.85
CA GLU A 90 10.99 -0.26 18.28
C GLU A 90 11.45 1.15 18.67
N ARG A 91 12.55 1.65 18.09
CA ARG A 91 13.09 2.97 18.40
C ARG A 91 12.09 4.11 18.17
N PRO A 92 11.47 4.28 16.99
CA PRO A 92 10.48 5.33 16.76
C PRO A 92 9.19 5.11 17.56
N LEU A 93 8.78 3.86 17.81
CA LEU A 93 7.61 3.55 18.63
C LEU A 93 7.81 4.04 20.08
N ILE A 94 8.92 3.64 20.71
CA ILE A 94 9.25 4.04 22.08
C ILE A 94 9.48 5.55 22.18
N THR A 95 10.16 6.14 21.19
CA THR A 95 10.39 7.59 21.17
C THR A 95 9.07 8.36 21.10
N SER A 96 8.11 7.88 20.30
CA SER A 96 6.80 8.53 20.17
C SER A 96 5.99 8.39 21.46
N ALA A 97 5.99 7.22 22.11
CA ALA A 97 5.34 7.03 23.40
C ALA A 97 5.94 7.93 24.50
N LEU A 98 7.27 8.00 24.59
CA LEU A 98 7.94 8.91 25.54
C LEU A 98 7.63 10.37 25.27
N ARG A 99 7.47 10.78 24.00
CA ARG A 99 7.07 12.14 23.66
C ARG A 99 5.63 12.42 24.11
N GLU A 100 4.72 11.49 23.85
CA GLU A 100 3.31 11.60 24.22
C GLU A 100 3.12 11.72 25.73
N THR A 101 3.93 11.01 26.52
CA THR A 101 3.88 11.05 27.98
C THR A 101 4.82 12.09 28.61
N GLY A 102 5.38 13.01 27.83
CA GLY A 102 6.27 14.05 28.33
C GLY A 102 7.56 13.54 28.99
N GLY A 103 8.01 12.34 28.62
CA GLY A 103 9.19 11.67 29.17
C GLY A 103 8.91 10.80 30.40
N ASN A 104 7.65 10.71 30.85
CA ASN A 104 7.27 9.83 31.95
C ASN A 104 7.34 8.36 31.51
N GLN A 105 8.36 7.65 31.98
CA GLN A 105 8.61 6.25 31.62
C GLN A 105 7.57 5.28 32.19
N ILE A 106 6.91 5.60 33.30
CA ILE A 106 5.87 4.73 33.87
C ILE A 106 4.66 4.77 32.94
N GLN A 107 4.17 5.97 32.64
CA GLN A 107 3.05 6.17 31.71
C GLN A 107 3.37 5.67 30.30
N ALA A 108 4.60 5.87 29.80
CA ALA A 108 4.99 5.34 28.49
C ALA A 108 5.00 3.81 28.47
N ALA A 109 5.43 3.18 29.58
CA ALA A 109 5.43 1.73 29.68
C ALA A 109 4.00 1.17 29.73
N GLU A 110 3.11 1.82 30.47
CA GLU A 110 1.68 1.50 30.50
C GLU A 110 1.03 1.66 29.12
N LEU A 111 1.28 2.79 28.43
CA LEU A 111 0.79 3.04 27.07
C LEU A 111 1.26 1.98 26.07
N LEU A 112 2.51 1.53 26.20
CA LEU A 112 3.08 0.49 25.36
C LEU A 112 2.72 -0.95 25.80
N GLY A 113 2.08 -1.13 26.95
CA GLY A 113 1.82 -2.45 27.53
C GLY A 113 3.09 -3.21 27.92
N LEU A 114 4.16 -2.51 28.27
CA LEU A 114 5.45 -3.08 28.64
C LEU A 114 5.70 -2.94 30.14
N ASN A 115 6.47 -3.88 30.70
CA ASN A 115 7.05 -3.67 32.02
C ASN A 115 8.01 -2.45 31.97
N ARG A 116 7.91 -1.52 32.93
CA ARG A 116 8.78 -0.35 33.03
C ARG A 116 10.28 -0.68 33.02
N ASN A 117 10.69 -1.80 33.63
CA ASN A 117 12.09 -2.23 33.63
C ASN A 117 12.53 -2.66 32.23
N THR A 118 11.64 -3.31 31.48
CA THR A 118 11.88 -3.65 30.07
C THR A 118 11.99 -2.38 29.23
N LEU A 119 11.09 -1.41 29.40
CA LEU A 119 11.16 -0.13 28.70
C LEU A 119 12.50 0.58 28.97
N ARG A 120 12.93 0.65 30.23
CA ARG A 120 14.23 1.24 30.61
C ARG A 120 15.40 0.56 29.90
N LYS A 121 15.44 -0.78 29.87
CA LYS A 121 16.47 -1.53 29.15
C LYS A 121 16.44 -1.22 27.65
N LYS A 122 15.25 -1.19 27.04
CA LYS A 122 15.09 -0.87 25.61
C LYS A 122 15.54 0.55 25.27
N ILE A 123 15.24 1.54 26.11
CA ILE A 123 15.71 2.94 25.93
C ILE A 123 17.24 3.01 25.86
N VAL A 124 17.93 2.30 26.77
CA VAL A 124 19.39 2.24 26.79
C VAL A 124 19.92 1.52 25.56
N ASN A 125 19.42 0.32 25.26
CA ASN A 125 19.90 -0.49 24.13
C ASN A 125 19.70 0.20 22.77
N LEU A 126 18.57 0.90 22.60
CA LEU A 126 18.23 1.62 21.37
C LEU A 126 18.78 3.06 21.32
N HIS A 127 19.57 3.45 22.33
CA HIS A 127 20.19 4.78 22.45
C HIS A 127 19.18 5.91 22.22
N ILE A 128 18.04 5.82 22.91
CA ILE A 128 16.98 6.83 22.82
C ILE A 128 17.32 7.99 23.76
N PRO A 129 17.45 9.24 23.23
CA PRO A 129 17.82 10.38 24.05
C PRO A 129 16.67 10.75 25.00
N LEU A 130 16.92 10.65 26.30
CA LEU A 130 15.99 11.14 27.31
C LEU A 130 16.31 12.61 27.59
N LYS A 131 15.35 13.51 27.34
CA LYS A 131 15.43 14.90 27.79
C LYS A 131 15.30 14.87 29.31
N GLN A 132 16.43 14.88 30.02
CA GLN A 132 16.42 14.92 31.49
C GLN A 132 15.74 16.22 31.93
N THR A 133 14.49 16.13 32.40
CA THR A 133 13.89 17.18 33.20
C THR A 133 14.57 17.11 34.56
N LYS A 134 15.74 17.76 34.70
CA LYS A 134 16.36 17.94 36.01
C LYS A 134 15.35 18.67 36.89
N SER A 135 14.73 17.98 37.83
CA SER A 135 14.13 18.62 39.00
C SER A 135 15.27 19.24 39.79
N LYS A 136 15.55 20.53 39.53
CA LYS A 136 16.26 21.38 40.49
C LYS A 136 15.36 21.47 41.72
N ALA A 137 15.64 20.68 42.73
CA ALA A 137 15.14 20.89 44.08
C ALA A 137 16.30 20.66 45.06
N SER A 138 16.66 21.74 45.75
CA SER A 138 17.30 21.79 47.07
C SER A 138 18.61 21.02 47.30
N HIS A 139 19.74 21.69 47.08
CA HIS A 139 20.83 21.70 48.06
C HIS A 139 20.97 23.14 48.57
N SER A 140 20.21 23.41 49.63
CA SER A 140 20.32 24.59 50.48
C SER A 140 20.07 24.10 51.90
N ALA A 141 21.16 23.75 52.58
CA ALA A 141 21.35 23.72 54.03
C ALA A 141 22.85 23.57 54.29
#